data_AF-A0AA88YF70-F1
#
_entry.id   AF-A0AA88YF70-F1
#
_cell.length_a   1.000
_cell.length_b   1.000
_cell.length_c   1.000
_cell.angle_alpha   90.00
_cell.angle_beta   90.00
_cell.angle_gamma   90.00
#
_symmetry.space_group_name_H-M   'P 1'
#
loop_
_entity.id
_entity.type
_entity.pdbx_description
1 polymer ?
#
loop_
_entity_poly.entity_id
_entity_poly.type
_entity_poly.pdbx_seq_one_letter_code
_entity_poly.pdbx_strand_id
1 'polypeptide(L)'
;MAEEQEDNRSILALEVTEEQREAIRAFYVHNEWDFNEIDIVDQNNSNSESQTETVEQHYIPQDPESDECEHCLCRPCITDELHRQSWLESESHAPNKRNSSLRKDKYKRFWTNLFHRRVWRDSRYLARKEEALSRDRTEYDVFHRRDLMPKCVVTLVRSWLPNPPNKPYIGHRWE
;
A
#
# COMPACT_ATOMS: atom_id res chain seq x y z
N MET A 1 11.88 -27.47 -32.89
CA MET A 1 10.95 -27.72 -31.77
C MET A 1 10.99 -26.47 -30.92
N ALA A 2 10.02 -25.58 -31.09
CA ALA A 2 9.87 -24.40 -30.26
C ALA A 2 8.89 -24.78 -29.14
N GLU A 3 9.33 -24.67 -27.89
CA GLU A 3 8.46 -24.81 -26.72
C GLU A 3 7.70 -23.50 -26.56
N GLU A 4 6.36 -23.56 -26.68
CA GLU A 4 5.46 -22.47 -26.36
C GLU A 4 5.48 -22.27 -24.84
N GLN A 5 6.03 -21.13 -24.39
CA GLN A 5 5.91 -20.70 -23.00
C GLN A 5 4.46 -20.30 -22.76
N GLU A 6 3.74 -21.07 -21.94
CA GLU A 6 2.41 -20.71 -21.45
C GLU A 6 2.50 -19.40 -20.65
N ASP A 7 1.97 -18.35 -21.25
CA ASP A 7 1.87 -17.00 -20.69
C ASP A 7 0.91 -17.07 -19.49
N ASN A 8 1.46 -17.18 -18.27
CA ASN A 8 0.73 -17.29 -17.01
C ASN A 8 -0.02 -15.97 -16.70
N ARG A 9 -1.09 -15.69 -17.45
CA ARG A 9 -1.94 -14.53 -17.25
C ARG A 9 -2.98 -14.84 -16.18
N SER A 10 -2.77 -14.35 -14.96
CA SER A 10 -3.78 -14.37 -13.92
C SER A 10 -4.99 -13.52 -14.34
N ILE A 11 -6.16 -14.14 -14.48
CA ILE A 11 -7.42 -13.46 -14.81
C ILE A 11 -8.05 -12.98 -13.51
N LEU A 12 -8.29 -11.67 -13.40
CA LEU A 12 -9.03 -11.06 -12.29
C LEU A 12 -10.44 -10.70 -12.75
N ALA A 13 -11.46 -11.24 -12.09
CA ALA A 13 -12.86 -10.86 -12.32
C ALA A 13 -13.27 -9.72 -11.37
N LEU A 14 -13.98 -8.73 -11.90
CA LEU A 14 -14.47 -7.59 -11.13
C LEU A 14 -15.96 -7.37 -11.44
N GLU A 15 -16.80 -7.42 -10.41
CA GLU A 15 -18.20 -6.99 -10.52
C GLU A 15 -18.28 -5.47 -10.44
N VAL A 16 -18.86 -4.84 -11.46
CA VAL A 16 -18.96 -3.38 -11.57
C VAL A 16 -20.37 -2.97 -11.95
N THR A 17 -20.78 -1.76 -11.52
CA THR A 17 -22.00 -1.13 -12.04
C THR A 17 -21.79 -0.63 -13.46
N GLU A 18 -22.89 -0.33 -14.16
CA GLU A 18 -22.82 0.19 -15.54
C GLU A 18 -22.00 1.50 -15.62
N GLU A 19 -22.20 2.42 -14.67
CA GLU A 19 -21.44 3.67 -14.60
C GLU A 19 -19.93 3.42 -14.40
N GLN A 20 -19.57 2.44 -13.57
CA GLN A 20 -18.18 2.05 -13.35
C GLN A 20 -17.58 1.40 -14.59
N ARG A 21 -18.36 0.59 -15.31
CA ARG A 21 -17.96 -0.04 -16.57
C ARG A 21 -17.63 1.01 -17.64
N GLU A 22 -18.48 2.02 -17.78
CA GLU A 22 -18.24 3.13 -18.71
C GLU A 22 -16.99 3.93 -18.34
N ALA A 23 -16.78 4.20 -17.04
CA ALA A 23 -15.59 4.89 -16.56
C ALA A 23 -14.30 4.09 -16.83
N ILE A 24 -14.33 2.77 -16.64
CA ILE A 24 -13.20 1.88 -16.95
C ILE A 24 -12.91 1.91 -18.45
N ARG A 25 -13.94 1.79 -19.32
CA ARG A 25 -13.76 1.89 -20.78
C ARG A 25 -13.14 3.22 -21.19
N ALA A 26 -13.67 4.33 -20.68
CA ALA A 26 -13.15 5.66 -20.97
C ALA A 26 -11.67 5.81 -20.57
N PHE A 27 -11.28 5.21 -19.44
CA PHE A 27 -9.89 5.18 -18.98
C PHE A 27 -8.99 4.40 -19.94
N TYR A 28 -9.39 3.22 -20.40
CA TYR A 28 -8.59 2.42 -21.34
C TYR A 28 -8.44 3.11 -22.70
N VAL A 29 -9.52 3.68 -23.25
CA VAL A 29 -9.51 4.44 -24.50
C VAL A 29 -8.58 5.65 -24.40
N HIS A 30 -8.63 6.38 -23.29
CA HIS A 30 -7.76 7.55 -23.07
C HIS A 30 -6.27 7.20 -23.08
N ASN A 31 -5.91 6.00 -22.62
CA ASN A 31 -4.53 5.54 -22.53
C ASN A 31 -4.10 4.67 -23.72
N GLU A 32 -4.93 4.54 -24.76
CA GLU A 32 -4.68 3.67 -25.93
C GLU A 32 -4.39 2.21 -25.55
N TRP A 33 -5.04 1.70 -24.51
CA TRP A 33 -4.89 0.31 -24.07
C TRP A 33 -5.92 -0.59 -24.74
N ASP A 34 -5.48 -1.78 -25.16
CA ASP A 34 -6.38 -2.81 -25.69
C ASP A 34 -7.36 -3.28 -24.61
N PHE A 35 -8.65 -3.18 -24.91
CA PHE A 35 -9.74 -3.58 -24.02
C PHE A 35 -10.49 -4.77 -24.62
N ASN A 36 -10.31 -5.95 -24.03
CA ASN A 36 -11.02 -7.17 -24.42
C ASN A 36 -12.02 -7.54 -23.32
N GLU A 37 -13.31 -7.39 -23.60
CA GLU A 37 -14.39 -7.84 -22.71
C GLU A 37 -14.62 -9.34 -22.96
N ILE A 38 -14.55 -10.15 -21.90
CA ILE A 38 -14.85 -11.58 -21.95
C ILE A 38 -16.16 -11.79 -21.19
N ASP A 39 -17.20 -12.19 -21.90
CA ASP A 39 -18.49 -12.53 -21.28
C ASP A 39 -18.35 -13.84 -20.49
N ILE A 40 -18.61 -13.79 -19.18
CA ILE A 40 -18.69 -15.00 -18.35
C ILE A 40 -20.05 -15.65 -18.62
N VAL A 41 -20.05 -16.75 -19.38
CA VAL A 41 -21.26 -17.56 -19.57
C VAL A 41 -21.43 -18.48 -18.36
N ASP A 42 -22.45 -18.23 -17.56
CA ASP A 42 -22.80 -19.01 -16.38
C ASP A 42 -23.00 -20.50 -16.71
N GLN A 43 -22.00 -21.33 -16.43
CA GLN A 43 -22.19 -22.77 -16.23
C GLN A 43 -22.48 -23.02 -14.75
N ASN A 44 -23.77 -23.26 -14.50
CA ASN A 44 -24.40 -23.53 -13.21
C ASN A 44 -23.64 -24.50 -12.28
N ASN A 45 -23.59 -24.09 -11.02
CA ASN A 45 -23.90 -24.88 -9.82
C ASN A 45 -22.92 -26.01 -9.44
N SER A 46 -21.99 -25.69 -8.53
CA SER A 46 -21.56 -26.62 -7.49
C SER A 46 -21.26 -25.88 -6.20
N ASN A 47 -22.11 -26.17 -5.22
CA ASN A 47 -21.91 -26.00 -3.79
C ASN A 47 -20.43 -26.25 -3.42
N SER A 48 -19.76 -25.28 -2.82
CA SER A 48 -18.50 -25.55 -2.12
C SER A 48 -18.38 -24.65 -0.91
N GLU A 49 -18.37 -25.37 0.20
CA GLU A 49 -17.92 -25.05 1.54
C GLU A 49 -16.85 -23.96 1.57
N SER A 50 -16.91 -23.18 2.65
CA SER A 50 -15.91 -22.23 3.12
C SER A 50 -14.48 -22.82 3.10
N GLN A 51 -13.88 -22.85 1.92
CA GLN A 51 -12.45 -22.95 1.76
C GLN A 51 -11.92 -21.57 2.09
N THR A 52 -11.07 -21.52 3.10
CA THR A 52 -10.12 -20.43 3.27
C THR A 52 -9.19 -20.52 2.06
N GLU A 53 -9.66 -20.03 0.92
CA GLU A 53 -8.82 -19.76 -0.22
C GLU A 53 -7.71 -18.88 0.31
N THR A 54 -6.50 -19.42 0.28
CA THR A 54 -5.28 -18.67 0.45
C THR A 54 -5.25 -17.67 -0.69
N VAL A 55 -5.94 -16.53 -0.52
CA VAL A 55 -5.91 -15.41 -1.45
C VAL A 55 -4.45 -15.18 -1.72
N GLU A 56 -4.01 -15.43 -2.96
CA GLU A 56 -2.63 -15.20 -3.36
C GLU A 56 -2.29 -13.77 -2.97
N GLN A 57 -1.48 -13.63 -1.92
CA GLN A 57 -1.24 -12.34 -1.33
C GLN A 57 -0.47 -11.52 -2.37
N HIS A 58 -1.17 -10.60 -3.02
CA HIS A 58 -0.62 -9.74 -4.06
C HIS A 58 0.75 -9.22 -3.61
N TYR A 59 1.77 -9.56 -4.38
CA TYR A 59 3.17 -9.28 -4.07
C TYR A 59 3.72 -8.29 -5.09
N ILE A 60 4.29 -7.20 -4.58
CA ILE A 60 4.99 -6.22 -5.41
C ILE A 60 6.49 -6.50 -5.27
N PRO A 61 7.17 -6.90 -6.36
CA PRO A 61 8.60 -7.19 -6.32
C PRO A 61 9.42 -5.92 -6.04
N GLN A 62 10.57 -6.12 -5.40
CA GLN A 62 11.59 -5.08 -5.19
C GLN A 62 12.49 -5.02 -6.42
N ASP A 63 12.92 -3.82 -6.80
CA ASP A 63 13.86 -3.61 -7.90
C ASP A 63 15.31 -3.87 -7.43
N PRO A 64 16.05 -4.83 -8.01
CA PRO A 64 17.42 -5.12 -7.61
C PRO A 64 18.41 -4.01 -7.99
N GLU A 65 18.11 -3.17 -8.99
CA GLU A 65 19.00 -2.10 -9.47
C GLU A 65 18.86 -0.81 -8.64
N SER A 66 17.76 -0.68 -7.90
CA SER A 66 17.50 0.47 -7.03
C SER A 66 18.14 0.33 -5.64
N ASP A 67 18.55 1.47 -5.09
CA ASP A 67 19.05 1.55 -3.72
C ASP A 67 17.97 1.21 -2.69
N GLU A 68 18.38 0.47 -1.65
CA GLU A 68 17.49 0.13 -0.54
C GLU A 68 17.34 1.31 0.43
N CYS A 69 16.11 1.70 0.70
CA CYS A 69 15.84 2.68 1.74
C CYS A 69 16.05 2.08 3.13
N GLU A 70 16.96 2.66 3.90
CA GLU A 70 17.24 2.22 5.26
C GLU A 70 16.00 2.24 6.18
N HIS A 71 14.98 3.05 5.89
CA HIS A 71 13.79 3.17 6.75
C HIS A 71 12.70 2.17 6.40
N CYS A 72 12.33 2.06 5.12
CA CYS A 72 11.21 1.22 4.67
C CYS A 72 11.65 -0.12 4.06
N LEU A 73 12.95 -0.35 3.92
CA LEU A 73 13.55 -1.58 3.36
C LEU A 73 13.11 -1.89 1.92
N CYS A 74 12.53 -0.91 1.23
CA CYS A 74 12.13 -1.05 -0.16
C CYS A 74 13.23 -0.57 -1.11
N ARG A 75 13.23 -1.13 -2.32
CA ARG A 75 14.03 -0.77 -3.49
C ARG A 75 13.10 -0.52 -4.68
N PRO A 76 12.97 0.72 -5.16
CA PRO A 76 13.42 1.95 -4.51
C PRO A 76 12.61 2.24 -3.25
N CYS A 77 12.91 3.36 -2.58
CA CYS A 77 12.13 3.83 -1.45
C CYS A 77 10.63 3.92 -1.80
N ILE A 78 9.74 3.53 -0.88
CA ILE A 78 8.29 3.67 -1.11
C ILE A 78 7.84 5.13 -1.32
N THR A 79 8.67 6.08 -0.92
CA THR A 79 8.45 7.51 -1.09
C THR A 79 9.28 8.10 -2.23
N ASP A 80 9.85 7.26 -3.08
CA ASP A 80 10.64 7.68 -4.24
C ASP A 80 9.82 8.55 -5.21
N GLU A 81 10.44 9.62 -5.73
CA GLU A 81 9.77 10.55 -6.64
C GLU A 81 9.74 10.06 -8.09
N LEU A 82 10.68 9.19 -8.49
CA LEU A 82 10.69 8.64 -9.86
C LEU A 82 9.55 7.64 -10.05
N HIS A 83 9.22 6.87 -9.00
CA HIS A 83 8.13 5.89 -9.00
C HIS A 83 6.91 6.36 -8.19
N ARG A 84 6.63 7.66 -8.31
CA ARG A 84 5.60 8.34 -7.53
C ARG A 84 4.23 7.74 -7.78
N GLN A 85 3.57 7.31 -6.71
CA GLN A 85 2.20 6.83 -6.77
C GLN A 85 1.23 8.01 -7.02
N SER A 86 0.21 7.80 -7.83
CA SER A 86 -0.76 8.85 -8.23
C SER A 86 -1.51 9.50 -7.06
N TRP A 87 -1.59 8.81 -5.92
CA TRP A 87 -2.25 9.31 -4.71
C TRP A 87 -1.32 10.13 -3.80
N LEU A 88 -0.05 10.38 -4.16
CA LEU A 88 0.88 11.20 -3.38
C LEU A 88 0.64 12.70 -3.60
N GLU A 89 0.69 13.51 -2.54
CA GLU A 89 0.38 14.95 -2.61
C GLU A 89 1.51 15.74 -3.25
N SER A 90 1.23 16.47 -4.33
CA SER A 90 2.27 17.25 -5.01
C SER A 90 2.71 18.48 -4.22
N GLU A 91 1.84 19.02 -3.37
CA GLU A 91 2.07 20.26 -2.63
C GLU A 91 1.79 20.11 -1.14
N SER A 92 2.40 20.98 -0.34
CA SER A 92 2.11 21.07 1.09
C SER A 92 0.83 21.85 1.34
N HIS A 93 -0.03 21.30 2.19
CA HIS A 93 -1.24 21.95 2.65
C HIS A 93 -0.92 22.96 3.76
N ALA A 94 -1.76 23.99 3.87
CA ALA A 94 -1.71 24.88 5.02
C ALA A 94 -1.92 24.11 6.35
N PRO A 95 -1.25 24.51 7.45
CA PRO A 95 -1.44 23.89 8.76
C PRO A 95 -2.91 23.89 9.22
N ASN A 96 -3.52 22.71 9.33
CA ASN A 96 -4.95 22.58 9.65
C ASN A 96 -5.21 21.37 10.56
N LYS A 97 -6.22 21.46 11.45
CA LYS A 97 -6.67 20.33 12.29
C LYS A 97 -7.18 19.15 11.45
N ARG A 98 -7.77 19.40 10.28
CA ARG A 98 -8.25 18.38 9.33
C ARG A 98 -7.13 17.52 8.73
N ASN A 99 -5.91 18.05 8.69
CA ASN A 99 -4.73 17.33 8.19
C ASN A 99 -4.50 16.02 8.95
N SER A 100 -4.93 15.93 10.21
CA SER A 100 -4.85 14.69 10.99
C SER A 100 -5.59 13.52 10.34
N SER A 101 -6.80 13.75 9.82
CA SER A 101 -7.58 12.70 9.14
C SER A 101 -6.94 12.32 7.81
N LEU A 102 -6.51 13.33 7.03
CA LEU A 102 -5.84 13.11 5.75
C LEU A 102 -4.54 12.30 5.92
N ARG A 103 -3.74 12.60 6.96
CA ARG A 103 -2.53 11.83 7.27
C ARG A 103 -2.84 10.37 7.56
N LYS A 104 -3.92 10.08 8.32
CA LYS A 104 -4.32 8.70 8.61
C LYS A 104 -4.64 7.93 7.34
N ASP A 105 -5.32 8.56 6.38
CA ASP A 105 -5.65 7.91 5.12
C ASP A 105 -4.40 7.68 4.25
N LYS A 106 -3.45 8.63 4.22
CA LYS A 106 -2.14 8.39 3.59
C LYS A 106 -1.38 7.25 4.26
N TYR A 107 -1.33 7.22 5.59
CA TYR A 107 -0.65 6.13 6.32
C TYR A 107 -1.28 4.76 6.03
N LYS A 108 -2.60 4.66 5.88
CA LYS A 108 -3.24 3.39 5.46
C LYS A 108 -2.77 2.95 4.08
N ARG A 109 -2.73 3.86 3.11
CA ARG A 109 -2.27 3.55 1.73
C ARG A 109 -0.80 3.11 1.70
N PHE A 110 0.06 3.79 2.45
CA PHE A 110 1.44 3.37 2.64
C PHE A 110 1.53 2.02 3.33
N TRP A 111 0.72 1.78 4.36
CA TRP A 111 0.72 0.52 5.08
C TRP A 111 0.40 -0.66 4.16
N THR A 112 -0.64 -0.52 3.33
CA THR A 112 -1.02 -1.52 2.33
C THR A 112 0.09 -1.75 1.31
N ASN A 113 0.75 -0.69 0.82
CA ASN A 113 1.87 -0.84 -0.11
C ASN A 113 3.08 -1.58 0.50
N LEU A 114 3.40 -1.33 1.76
CA LEU A 114 4.47 -2.03 2.49
C LEU A 114 4.09 -3.49 2.78
N PHE A 115 2.80 -3.75 3.01
CA PHE A 115 2.28 -5.09 3.19
C PHE A 115 2.46 -5.94 1.92
N HIS A 116 2.12 -5.41 0.75
CA HIS A 116 2.33 -6.08 -0.54
C HIS A 116 3.81 -6.26 -0.89
N ARG A 117 4.71 -5.45 -0.31
CA ARG A 117 6.17 -5.60 -0.42
C ARG A 117 6.79 -6.48 0.65
N ARG A 118 5.98 -7.10 1.51
CA ARG A 118 6.37 -7.98 2.63
C ARG A 118 7.29 -7.33 3.67
N VAL A 119 7.38 -6.01 3.72
CA VAL A 119 8.25 -5.28 4.68
C VAL A 119 7.89 -5.61 6.12
N TRP A 120 6.60 -5.78 6.43
CA TRP A 120 6.13 -6.11 7.77
C TRP A 120 6.53 -7.50 8.27
N ARG A 121 6.99 -8.36 7.36
CA ARG A 121 7.52 -9.70 7.66
C ARG A 121 9.05 -9.76 7.56
N ASP A 122 9.72 -8.68 7.16
CA ASP A 122 11.19 -8.62 7.09
C ASP A 122 11.78 -8.68 8.50
N SER A 123 12.78 -9.55 8.71
CA SER A 123 13.42 -9.76 10.01
C SER A 123 14.05 -8.49 10.58
N ARG A 124 14.56 -7.61 9.72
CA ARG A 124 15.17 -6.33 10.12
C ARG A 124 14.11 -5.35 10.61
N TYR A 125 12.93 -5.35 9.97
CA TYR A 125 11.79 -4.56 10.47
C TYR A 125 11.30 -5.09 11.82
N LEU A 126 11.15 -6.41 11.95
CA LEU A 126 10.72 -7.04 13.20
C LEU A 126 11.68 -6.73 14.35
N ALA A 127 13.00 -6.80 14.12
CA ALA A 127 14.01 -6.45 15.11
C ALA A 127 13.91 -4.97 15.55
N ARG A 128 13.74 -4.04 14.60
CA ARG A 128 13.53 -2.61 14.91
C ARG A 128 12.24 -2.38 15.71
N LYS A 129 11.18 -3.10 15.37
CA LYS A 129 9.89 -3.05 16.09
C LYS A 129 10.01 -3.59 17.50
N GLU A 130 10.74 -4.69 17.70
CA GLU A 130 11.00 -5.23 19.02
C GLU A 130 11.84 -4.26 19.88
N GLU A 131 12.93 -3.73 19.33
CA GLU A 131 13.78 -2.76 20.01
C GLU A 131 12.98 -1.52 20.44
N ALA A 132 12.13 -1.01 19.55
CA ALA A 132 11.24 0.10 19.84
C ALA A 132 10.33 -0.15 21.04
N LEU A 133 9.66 -1.30 21.02
CA LEU A 133 8.69 -1.68 22.03
C LEU A 133 9.38 -1.99 23.36
N SER A 134 10.64 -2.46 23.33
CA SER A 134 11.44 -2.71 24.54
C SER A 134 11.77 -1.43 25.32
N ARG A 135 11.90 -0.29 24.63
CA ARG A 135 12.25 1.01 25.21
C ARG A 135 11.04 1.74 25.80
N ASP A 136 9.83 1.42 25.32
CA ASP A 136 8.57 2.07 25.73
C ASP A 136 7.75 1.15 26.65
N ARG A 137 8.25 0.91 27.87
CA ARG A 137 7.56 0.13 28.93
C ARG A 137 6.48 0.94 29.66
N THR A 138 5.76 1.81 28.97
CA THR A 138 4.60 2.48 29.57
C THR A 138 3.35 1.59 29.47
N GLU A 139 2.51 1.64 30.50
CA GLU A 139 1.39 0.75 30.87
C GLU A 139 0.18 0.71 29.90
N TYR A 140 0.43 0.82 28.60
CA TYR A 140 -0.59 0.90 27.56
C TYR A 140 -0.41 -0.23 26.55
N ASP A 141 -0.87 -1.42 26.92
CA ASP A 141 -0.83 -2.67 26.13
C ASP A 141 -1.41 -2.59 24.71
N VAL A 142 -2.18 -1.54 24.38
CA VAL A 142 -2.77 -1.34 23.04
C VAL A 142 -1.69 -1.13 21.95
N PHE A 143 -0.47 -0.77 22.34
CA PHE A 143 0.64 -0.48 21.43
C PHE A 143 1.21 -1.71 20.70
N HIS A 144 1.09 -2.91 21.26
CA HIS A 144 1.74 -4.12 20.73
C HIS A 144 1.14 -4.67 19.42
N ARG A 145 -0.08 -4.27 19.05
CA ARG A 145 -0.77 -4.82 17.88
C ARG A 145 -0.48 -4.11 16.56
N ARG A 146 0.01 -2.87 16.57
CA ARG A 146 0.14 -2.07 15.33
C ARG A 146 1.55 -2.12 14.76
N ASP A 147 1.63 -1.95 13.45
CA ASP A 147 2.90 -1.77 12.75
C ASP A 147 3.42 -0.35 12.89
N LEU A 148 4.74 -0.23 12.83
CA LEU A 148 5.46 1.02 12.95
C LEU A 148 5.74 1.56 11.57
N MET A 149 5.18 2.73 11.27
CA MET A 149 5.38 3.36 9.97
C MET A 149 6.84 3.83 9.80
N PRO A 150 7.51 3.52 8.66
CA PRO A 150 8.87 3.98 8.39
C PRO A 150 9.04 5.51 8.44
N LYS A 151 10.22 5.96 8.87
CA LYS A 151 10.55 7.39 8.97
C LYS A 151 10.40 8.14 7.65
N CYS A 152 10.81 7.57 6.52
CA CYS A 152 10.63 8.20 5.19
C CYS A 152 9.15 8.57 4.93
N VAL A 153 8.22 7.66 5.24
CA VAL A 153 6.78 7.88 5.10
C VAL A 153 6.28 8.94 6.10
N VAL A 154 6.69 8.85 7.37
CA VAL A 154 6.25 9.79 8.40
C VAL A 154 6.70 11.21 8.07
N THR A 155 7.96 11.39 7.69
CA THR A 155 8.52 12.70 7.32
C THR A 155 7.79 13.29 6.11
N LEU A 156 7.60 12.50 5.05
CA LEU A 156 6.94 12.97 3.83
C LEU A 156 5.46 13.33 4.07
N VAL A 157 4.71 12.46 4.75
CA VAL A 157 3.29 12.72 5.01
C VAL A 157 3.11 13.95 5.92
N ARG A 158 4.02 14.17 6.88
CA ARG A 158 3.98 15.36 7.75
C ARG A 158 4.42 16.65 7.03
N SER A 159 5.29 16.57 6.02
CA SER A 159 5.63 17.74 5.20
C SER A 159 4.47 18.17 4.31
N TRP A 160 3.67 17.22 3.79
CA TRP A 160 2.46 17.53 3.03
C TRP A 160 1.31 18.02 3.90
N LEU A 161 1.16 17.47 5.10
CA LEU A 161 -0.04 17.68 5.92
C LEU A 161 0.35 18.15 7.32
N PRO A 162 0.87 19.38 7.45
CA PRO A 162 1.42 19.87 8.71
C PRO A 162 0.36 20.04 9.80
N ASN A 163 0.76 19.88 11.05
CA ASN A 163 -0.05 20.29 12.19
C ASN A 163 -0.06 21.82 12.35
N PRO A 164 -1.12 22.41 12.93
CA PRO A 164 -1.12 23.81 13.36
C PRO A 164 0.06 24.13 14.30
N PRO A 165 0.60 25.37 14.26
CA PRO A 165 1.55 25.83 15.26
C PRO A 165 0.91 25.66 16.64
N ASN A 166 1.61 25.02 17.58
CA ASN A 166 1.13 24.63 18.92
C ASN A 166 0.38 23.29 19.04
N LYS A 167 0.29 22.47 17.98
CA LYS A 167 -0.21 21.09 18.10
C LYS A 167 0.89 20.07 17.79
N PRO A 168 1.48 19.39 18.80
CA PRO A 168 2.49 18.38 18.54
C PRO A 168 1.89 17.21 17.75
N TYR A 169 2.73 16.51 16.99
CA TYR A 169 2.31 15.26 16.36
C TYR A 169 2.11 14.21 17.43
N ILE A 170 0.85 13.79 17.58
CA ILE A 170 0.49 12.69 18.45
C ILE A 170 0.41 11.44 17.57
N GLY A 171 1.36 10.54 17.75
CA GLY A 171 1.46 9.25 17.09
C GLY A 171 2.31 8.32 17.95
N HIS A 172 2.60 7.12 17.47
CA HIS A 172 3.66 6.29 18.07
C HIS A 172 4.89 7.18 18.22
N ARG A 173 5.33 7.42 19.46
CA ARG A 173 6.39 8.40 19.78
C ARG A 173 7.66 7.95 19.05
N TRP A 174 7.97 8.63 17.96
CA TRP A 174 9.19 8.46 17.20
C TRP A 174 9.70 9.84 16.82
N GLU A 175 10.13 10.56 17.84
CA GLU A 175 11.09 11.66 17.80
C GLU A 175 12.09 11.41 18.93
#